data_AF-A0A8T2ZBU8-F1
#
_entry.id   AF-A0A8T2ZBU8-F1
#
_cell.length_a   1.000
_cell.length_b   1.000
_cell.length_c   1.000
_cell.angle_alpha   90.00
_cell.angle_beta   90.00
_cell.angle_gamma   90.00
#
_symmetry.space_group_name_H-M   'P 1'
#
loop_
_entity.id
_entity.type
_entity.pdbx_description
1 polymer ?
#
loop_
_entity_poly.entity_id
_entity_poly.type
_entity_poly.pdbx_seq_one_letter_code
_entity_poly.pdbx_strand_id
1 'polypeptide(L)' 'AIHGVPKIKEKYNPATWMLEVSSAAVEVRLGMDFAEHYKCSSLYQYVKCQ' A
#
# COMPACT_ATOMS: atom_id res chain seq x y z
N ALA A 1 -0.78 8.44 -5.47
CA ALA A 1 0.43 7.84 -4.87
C ALA A 1 0.44 8.15 -3.39
N ILE A 2 0.77 7.18 -2.53
CA ILE A 2 0.81 7.37 -1.08
C ILE A 2 2.05 8.18 -0.72
N HIS A 3 1.88 9.26 0.05
CA HIS A 3 3.01 10.09 0.48
C HIS A 3 3.91 9.29 1.43
N GLY A 4 5.23 9.41 1.28
CA GLY A 4 6.21 8.66 2.09
C GLY A 4 6.46 7.21 1.66
N VAL A 5 5.72 6.68 0.68
CA VAL A 5 6.01 5.39 0.05
C VAL A 5 6.92 5.63 -1.17
N PRO A 6 8.12 5.00 -1.22
CA PRO A 6 9.02 5.15 -2.35
C PRO A 6 8.40 4.54 -3.61
N LYS A 7 8.55 5.21 -4.76
CA LYS A 7 8.10 4.66 -6.05
C LYS A 7 8.88 3.40 -6.40
N ILE A 8 8.22 2.46 -7.07
CA ILE A 8 8.90 1.31 -7.65
C ILE A 8 9.94 1.78 -8.67
N LYS A 9 11.16 1.25 -8.57
CA LYS A 9 12.25 1.55 -9.50
C LYS A 9 12.07 0.76 -10.79
N GLU A 10 12.55 1.31 -11.89
CA GLU A 10 12.55 0.61 -13.17
C GLU A 10 13.34 -0.71 -13.06
N LYS A 11 12.81 -1.79 -13.65
CA LYS A 11 13.37 -3.16 -13.59
C LYS A 11 13.44 -3.78 -12.18
N TYR A 12 12.78 -3.20 -11.17
CA TYR A 12 12.66 -3.81 -9.85
C TYR A 12 11.48 -4.79 -9.78
N ASN A 13 11.61 -5.87 -9.00
CA ASN A 13 10.55 -6.84 -8.86
C ASN A 13 9.36 -6.24 -8.07
N PRO A 14 8.15 -6.14 -8.66
CA PRO A 14 7.00 -5.56 -7.98
C PRO A 14 6.59 -6.30 -6.70
N ALA A 15 6.78 -7.63 -6.64
CA ALA A 15 6.47 -8.41 -5.45
C ALA A 15 7.40 -8.07 -4.29
N THR A 16 8.70 -7.93 -4.58
CA THR A 16 9.70 -7.51 -3.59
C THR A 16 9.43 -6.09 -3.09
N TRP A 17 9.12 -5.16 -4.00
CA TRP A 17 8.78 -3.79 -3.62
C TRP A 17 7.55 -3.74 -2.71
N MET A 18 6.49 -4.47 -3.08
CA MET A 18 5.26 -4.51 -2.28
C MET A 18 5.54 -5.02 -0.86
N LEU A 19 6.33 -6.09 -0.73
CA LEU A 19 6.71 -6.67 0.57
C LEU A 19 7.46 -5.67 1.47
N GLU A 20 8.38 -4.90 0.90
CA GLU A 20 9.14 -3.89 1.65
C GLU A 20 8.25 -2.74 2.12
N VAL A 21 7.41 -2.22 1.23
CA VAL A 21 6.61 -1.02 1.50
C VAL A 21 5.34 -1.30 2.31
N SER A 22 4.85 -2.53 2.36
CA SER A 22 3.71 -2.94 3.21
C SER A 22 4.12 -3.56 4.54
N SER A 23 5.35 -3.34 4.98
CA SER A 23 5.81 -3.87 6.27
C SER A 23 5.25 -3.06 7.45
N ALA A 24 5.05 -3.71 8.59
CA ALA A 24 4.54 -3.05 9.81
C ALA A 24 5.41 -1.86 10.26
N ALA A 25 6.73 -1.95 10.04
CA ALA A 25 7.64 -0.84 10.33
C ALA A 25 7.35 0.40 9.47
N VAL A 26 6.93 0.21 8.21
CA VAL A 26 6.53 1.30 7.32
C VAL A 26 5.17 1.87 7.74
N GLU A 27 4.22 1.04 8.11
CA GLU A 27 2.91 1.48 8.65
C GLU A 27 3.08 2.37 9.89
N VAL A 28 3.91 1.94 10.85
CA VAL A 28 4.24 2.73 12.05
C VAL A 28 4.91 4.06 11.68
N ARG A 29 5.86 4.05 10.74
CA ARG A 29 6.55 5.27 10.30
C ARG A 29 5.61 6.25 9.61
N LEU A 30 4.62 5.76 8.87
CA LEU A 30 3.64 6.58 8.15
C LEU A 30 2.44 6.95 9.04
N GLY A 31 2.26 6.30 10.19
CA GLY A 31 1.07 6.45 11.04
C GLY A 31 -0.20 5.99 10.33
N MET A 32 -0.11 4.94 9.50
CA MET A 32 -1.18 4.47 8.63
C MET A 32 -1.28 2.94 8.69
N ASP A 33 -2.49 2.42 8.79
CA ASP A 33 -2.81 1.00 8.56
C ASP A 33 -3.26 0.83 7.09
N PHE A 34 -2.52 0.03 6.31
CA PHE A 34 -2.82 -0.15 4.89
C PHE A 34 -4.12 -0.94 4.66
N ALA A 35 -4.49 -1.85 5.56
CA ALA A 35 -5.72 -2.61 5.44
C ALA A 35 -6.94 -1.74 5.68
N GLU A 36 -6.92 -0.87 6.69
CA GLU A 36 -7.96 0.13 6.92
C GLU A 36 -8.03 1.12 5.76
N HIS A 37 -6.88 1.64 5.31
CA HIS A 37 -6.83 2.55 4.17
C HIS A 37 -7.43 1.94 2.91
N TYR A 38 -7.12 0.66 2.63
CA TYR A 38 -7.73 -0.05 1.50
C TYR A 38 -9.24 -0.20 1.67
N LYS A 39 -9.74 -0.60 2.86
CA LYS A 39 -11.18 -0.71 3.13
C LYS A 39 -11.94 0.60 2.95
N CYS A 40 -11.31 1.74 3.23
CA CYS A 40 -11.90 3.06 3.00
C CYS A 40 -11.82 3.54 1.55
N SER A 41 -11.09 2.84 0.67
CA SER A 41 -10.91 3.25 -0.73
C SER A 41 -12.12 2.93 -1.60
N SER A 42 -12.33 3.73 -2.65
CA SER A 42 -13.36 3.48 -3.68
C SER A 42 -13.12 2.15 -4.40
N LEU A 43 -11.88 1.69 -4.50
CA LEU A 43 -11.54 0.40 -5.10
C LEU A 43 -12.10 -0.76 -4.28
N TYR A 44 -11.95 -0.72 -2.96
CA TYR A 44 -12.54 -1.75 -2.10
C TYR A 44 -14.07 -1.75 -2.20
N GLN A 45 -14.70 -0.57 -2.20
CA GLN A 45 -16.15 -0.46 -2.39
C GLN A 45 -16.60 -1.05 -3.73
N TYR A 46 -15.88 -0.76 -4.81
CA TYR A 46 -16.14 -1.33 -6.12
C TYR A 46 -16.00 -2.86 -6.14
N VAL A 47 -14.91 -3.40 -5.58
CA VAL A 47 -14.64 -4.84 -5.51
C VAL A 47 -15.63 -5.57 -4.60
N LYS A 48 -16.13 -4.92 -3.54
CA LYS A 48 -17.10 -5.51 -2.59
C LYS A 48 -18.55 -5.44 -3.05
N CYS A 49 -18.91 -4.48 -3.90
CA CYS A 49 -20.25 -4.39 -4.49
C CYS A 49 -20.40 -5.25 -5.76
N GLN A 50 -19.34 -5.93 -6.20
CA GLN A 50 -19.39 -7.08 -7.09
C GLN A 50 -19.60 -8.35 -6.26
#